data_AF-A0A2I2KM85-F1
#
_entry.id   AF-A0A2I2KM85-F1
#
_cell.length_a   1.000
_cell.length_b   1.000
_cell.length_c   1.000
_cell.angle_alpha   90.00
_cell.angle_beta   90.00
_cell.angle_gamma   90.00
#
_symmetry.space_group_name_H-M   'P 1'
#
loop_
_entity.id
_entity.type
_entity.pdbx_description
1 polymer ?
#
loop_
_entity_poly.entity_id
_entity_poly.type
_entity_poly.pdbx_seq_one_letter_code
_entity_poly.pdbx_strand_id
1 'polypeptide(L)'
;MTTLAYGAVLDPAQLRPAPLPRPRGTLSDALTTVLRRPVHTLDDPPDADDDALFGEDGALALYLLYELHYRGFADVAERWEWEPSLLRLRRRLEDDLLPRLHHEVADAYPTPPSPVGGPAAGGSDTVATTVGDAGAGDVAAERVAAALRALVEAPGGPSLSRFLAEDGTLDHFREFAVHRSLLQLKEADPHSWAIPRLAGAAKAALLEIQADEYGEGVERDMHQTLFGLTMRALGLDPAYGAYLDRVPATTLATVNLPSFFGLHRAHRAALVGHLAVFEMTSVGPMSAYSAALRRHGLPPAARLFFDTHVVADAHHQTVAADSLAAGLVRAEPQLADDLLFGARAAMAVEGRATEHILTAWESGRSSLR
;
A
#
# COMPACT_ATOMS: atom_id res chain seq x y z
N MET A 1 10.83 16.37 -28.07
CA MET A 1 9.92 15.52 -27.27
C MET A 1 9.64 14.27 -28.07
N THR A 2 10.21 13.15 -27.65
CA THR A 2 9.89 11.84 -28.25
C THR A 2 8.41 11.59 -28.00
N THR A 3 7.62 11.38 -29.06
CA THR A 3 6.18 11.09 -28.93
C THR A 3 6.02 9.82 -28.09
N LEU A 4 5.44 9.93 -26.89
CA LEU A 4 5.08 8.79 -26.05
C LEU A 4 4.05 7.96 -26.82
N ALA A 5 4.48 6.86 -27.41
CA ALA A 5 3.65 5.90 -28.13
C ALA A 5 3.48 4.64 -27.28
N TYR A 6 2.39 3.91 -27.53
CA TYR A 6 2.18 2.57 -27.00
C TYR A 6 3.39 1.67 -27.34
N GLY A 7 3.90 0.92 -26.36
CA GLY A 7 5.10 0.09 -26.48
C GLY A 7 6.40 0.74 -26.01
N ALA A 8 6.37 1.96 -25.50
CA ALA A 8 7.51 2.55 -24.78
C ALA A 8 7.72 1.86 -23.42
N VAL A 9 8.98 1.72 -23.01
CA VAL A 9 9.38 1.25 -21.69
C VAL A 9 10.24 2.29 -20.99
N LEU A 10 10.56 2.07 -19.72
CA LEU A 10 11.54 2.86 -19.00
C LEU A 10 12.96 2.47 -19.41
N ASP A 11 13.85 3.44 -19.51
CA ASP A 11 15.25 3.16 -19.84
C ASP A 11 15.94 2.43 -18.67
N PRO A 12 16.92 1.55 -18.91
CA PRO A 12 17.61 0.81 -17.84
C PRO A 12 18.21 1.68 -16.73
N ALA A 13 18.56 2.94 -17.04
CA ALA A 13 19.03 3.90 -16.05
C ALA A 13 17.94 4.34 -15.07
N GLN A 14 16.68 4.43 -15.53
CA GLN A 14 15.50 4.80 -14.73
C GLN A 14 15.04 3.65 -13.81
N LEU A 15 15.41 2.42 -14.16
CA LEU A 15 15.16 1.23 -13.35
C LEU A 15 16.20 1.03 -12.24
N ARG A 16 17.28 1.82 -12.21
CA ARG A 16 18.32 1.71 -11.18
C ARG A 16 17.79 2.19 -9.82
N PRO A 17 18.34 1.65 -8.71
CA PRO A 17 18.02 2.14 -7.38
C PRO A 17 18.38 3.62 -7.21
N ALA A 18 17.56 4.37 -6.47
CA ALA A 18 17.85 5.75 -6.10
C ALA A 18 19.09 5.86 -5.21
N PRO A 19 19.78 7.00 -5.19
CA PRO A 19 20.72 7.30 -4.11
C PRO A 19 19.99 7.40 -2.77
N LEU A 20 20.74 7.25 -1.67
CA LEU A 20 20.22 7.54 -0.33
C LEU A 20 19.71 8.99 -0.24
N PRO A 21 18.54 9.23 0.38
CA PRO A 21 17.92 10.55 0.49
C PRO A 21 18.61 11.45 1.50
N ARG A 22 18.15 12.70 1.58
CA ARG A 22 18.50 13.60 2.69
C ARG A 22 17.81 13.11 3.98
N PRO A 23 18.54 13.06 5.10
CA PRO A 23 17.96 12.67 6.37
C PRO A 23 16.94 13.70 6.88
N ARG A 24 16.03 13.25 7.74
CA ARG A 24 14.91 14.02 8.29
C ARG A 24 14.94 14.13 9.82
N GLY A 25 15.89 13.47 10.47
CA GLY A 25 16.14 13.52 11.89
C GLY A 25 17.33 12.67 12.29
N THR A 26 17.52 12.49 13.60
CA THR A 26 18.67 11.82 14.20
C THR A 26 18.87 10.40 13.68
N LEU A 27 17.79 9.60 13.57
CA LEU A 27 17.92 8.20 13.15
C LEU A 27 18.20 8.07 11.65
N SER A 28 17.48 8.80 10.81
CA SER A 28 17.69 8.78 9.37
C SER A 28 19.07 9.33 8.97
N ASP A 29 19.63 10.30 9.72
CA ASP A 29 21.01 10.77 9.53
C ASP A 29 22.04 9.67 9.85
N ALA A 30 21.86 8.99 10.99
CA ALA A 30 22.70 7.87 11.38
C ALA A 30 22.63 6.74 10.33
N LEU A 31 21.44 6.37 9.87
CA LEU A 31 21.22 5.32 8.87
C LEU A 31 21.86 5.65 7.52
N THR A 32 21.61 6.85 6.98
CA THR A 32 22.17 7.25 5.69
C THR A 32 23.70 7.36 5.74
N THR A 33 24.28 7.68 6.90
CA THR A 33 25.74 7.67 7.12
C THR A 33 26.30 6.25 7.19
N VAL A 34 25.62 5.36 7.91
CA VAL A 34 26.03 3.97 8.12
C VAL A 34 25.97 3.16 6.83
N LEU A 35 24.88 3.29 6.06
CA LEU A 35 24.63 2.47 4.86
C LEU A 35 25.66 2.71 3.74
N ARG A 36 26.39 3.84 3.77
CA ARG A 36 27.50 4.14 2.86
C ARG A 36 28.81 3.45 3.22
N ARG A 37 28.90 2.84 4.41
CA ARG A 37 30.10 2.16 4.90
C ARG A 37 30.06 0.67 4.52
N PRO A 38 31.21 -0.03 4.53
CA PRO A 38 31.22 -1.50 4.47
C PRO A 38 30.29 -2.09 5.53
N VAL A 39 29.63 -3.20 5.22
CA VAL A 39 28.71 -3.86 6.16
C VAL A 39 29.42 -4.21 7.46
N HIS A 40 28.83 -3.78 8.57
CA HIS A 40 29.33 -3.99 9.93
C HIS A 40 28.15 -4.02 10.89
N THR A 41 28.38 -4.55 12.09
CA THR A 41 27.40 -4.47 13.17
C THR A 41 27.29 -3.03 13.68
N LEU A 42 26.06 -2.57 13.88
CA LEU A 42 25.72 -1.26 14.41
C LEU A 42 25.88 -1.26 15.93
N ASP A 43 26.68 -0.32 16.42
CA ASP A 43 26.84 -0.02 17.83
C ASP A 43 25.75 0.96 18.27
N ASP A 44 24.69 0.43 18.88
CA ASP A 44 23.58 1.17 19.53
C ASP A 44 23.08 2.40 18.75
N PRO A 45 22.31 2.21 17.65
CA PRO A 45 21.81 3.33 16.86
C PRO A 45 20.85 4.21 17.68
N PRO A 46 20.88 5.54 17.50
CA PRO A 46 20.01 6.47 18.23
C PRO A 46 18.53 6.15 17.99
N ASP A 47 17.66 6.63 18.88
CA ASP A 47 16.21 6.57 18.63
C ASP A 47 15.81 7.58 17.53
N ALA A 48 14.65 7.34 16.91
CA ALA A 48 14.06 8.31 15.99
C ALA A 48 13.56 9.53 16.76
N ASP A 49 13.64 10.70 16.13
CA ASP A 49 13.13 11.95 16.72
C ASP A 49 11.59 11.96 16.88
N ASP A 50 10.90 11.17 16.04
CA ASP A 50 9.45 11.02 15.98
C ASP A 50 9.04 9.59 15.58
N ASP A 51 7.73 9.33 15.47
CA ASP A 51 7.19 7.99 15.27
C ASP A 51 7.14 7.51 13.81
N ALA A 52 7.00 6.21 13.62
CA ALA A 52 7.05 5.60 12.29
C ALA A 52 5.78 5.76 11.43
N LEU A 53 4.66 6.25 12.00
CA LEU A 53 3.38 6.37 11.30
C LEU A 53 3.05 7.81 10.88
N PHE A 54 3.37 8.78 11.75
CA PHE A 54 3.07 10.20 11.59
C PHE A 54 4.33 11.06 11.45
N GLY A 55 5.46 10.59 11.98
CA GLY A 55 6.73 11.32 12.04
C GLY A 55 7.56 11.26 10.77
N GLU A 56 8.41 12.27 10.56
CA GLU A 56 9.26 12.40 9.38
C GLU A 56 10.56 11.61 9.48
N ASP A 57 11.16 11.51 10.67
CA ASP A 57 12.39 10.74 10.89
C ASP A 57 12.08 9.24 10.95
N GLY A 58 11.11 8.84 11.78
CA GLY A 58 10.70 7.45 11.96
C GLY A 58 10.19 6.81 10.67
N ALA A 59 9.30 7.49 9.93
CA ALA A 59 8.76 6.95 8.69
C ALA A 59 9.83 6.83 7.59
N LEU A 60 10.77 7.78 7.49
CA LEU A 60 11.88 7.69 6.55
C LEU A 60 12.85 6.58 6.94
N ALA A 61 13.25 6.51 8.21
CA ALA A 61 14.11 5.45 8.72
C ALA A 61 13.51 4.06 8.41
N LEU A 62 12.22 3.88 8.65
CA LEU A 62 11.54 2.63 8.35
C LEU A 62 11.50 2.32 6.84
N TYR A 63 11.24 3.33 6.00
CA TYR A 63 11.31 3.20 4.55
C TYR A 63 12.70 2.72 4.09
N LEU A 64 13.78 3.34 4.59
CA LEU A 64 15.15 2.95 4.26
C LEU A 64 15.41 1.48 4.58
N LEU A 65 14.92 0.99 5.72
CA LEU A 65 15.11 -0.39 6.17
C LEU A 65 14.29 -1.39 5.35
N TYR A 66 13.08 -1.01 4.89
CA TYR A 66 12.28 -1.85 4.00
C TYR A 66 12.85 -1.90 2.59
N GLU A 67 13.37 -0.79 2.07
CA GLU A 67 13.86 -0.72 0.70
C GLU A 67 15.05 -1.65 0.43
N LEU A 68 15.82 -2.00 1.47
CA LEU A 68 16.89 -3.00 1.39
C LEU A 68 16.42 -4.41 0.96
N HIS A 69 15.14 -4.73 1.15
CA HIS A 69 14.54 -6.00 0.70
C HIS A 69 13.93 -5.92 -0.70
N TYR A 70 13.99 -4.75 -1.35
CA TYR A 70 13.53 -4.55 -2.71
C TYR A 70 14.72 -4.27 -3.63
N ARG A 71 14.84 -3.02 -4.14
CA ARG A 71 15.91 -2.63 -5.06
C ARG A 71 17.12 -2.03 -4.31
N GLY A 72 17.00 -1.78 -3.01
CA GLY A 72 18.03 -1.12 -2.21
C GLY A 72 18.28 0.32 -2.66
N PHE A 73 19.51 0.79 -2.48
CA PHE A 73 19.93 2.13 -2.87
C PHE A 73 21.23 2.06 -3.67
N ALA A 74 21.47 3.05 -4.53
CA ALA A 74 22.73 3.19 -5.22
C ALA A 74 23.89 3.27 -4.23
N ASP A 75 24.96 2.54 -4.53
CA ASP A 75 26.20 2.45 -3.74
C ASP A 75 26.03 1.90 -2.30
N VAL A 76 24.90 1.26 -1.98
CA VAL A 76 24.69 0.53 -0.72
C VAL A 76 24.91 -0.97 -0.93
N ALA A 77 25.72 -1.58 -0.06
CA ALA A 77 26.02 -3.01 -0.16
C ALA A 77 24.79 -3.89 0.13
N GLU A 78 24.47 -4.82 -0.78
CA GLU A 78 23.32 -5.75 -0.67
C GLU A 78 23.29 -6.54 0.63
N ARG A 79 24.46 -6.86 1.20
CA ARG A 79 24.57 -7.59 2.48
C ARG A 79 23.96 -6.86 3.68
N TRP A 80 23.69 -5.56 3.59
CA TRP A 80 22.95 -4.83 4.63
C TRP A 80 21.53 -5.38 4.81
N GLU A 81 20.91 -5.97 3.77
CA GLU A 81 19.58 -6.56 3.81
C GLU A 81 19.40 -7.52 5.00
N TRP A 82 20.44 -8.32 5.31
CA TRP A 82 20.40 -9.35 6.34
C TRP A 82 21.34 -9.07 7.52
N GLU A 83 21.81 -7.83 7.66
CA GLU A 83 22.66 -7.47 8.79
C GLU A 83 21.82 -7.49 10.10
N PRO A 84 22.18 -8.35 11.10
CA PRO A 84 21.30 -8.59 12.24
C PRO A 84 21.00 -7.38 13.12
N SER A 85 21.93 -6.42 13.27
CA SER A 85 21.69 -5.22 14.07
C SER A 85 20.76 -4.22 13.39
N LEU A 86 20.76 -4.17 12.05
CA LEU A 86 19.82 -3.41 11.24
C LEU A 86 18.42 -4.02 11.30
N LEU A 87 18.30 -5.35 11.27
CA LEU A 87 17.03 -6.04 11.49
C LEU A 87 16.47 -5.79 12.90
N ARG A 88 17.34 -5.71 13.92
CA ARG A 88 16.95 -5.33 15.28
C ARG A 88 16.42 -3.90 15.35
N LEU A 89 17.08 -2.96 14.67
CA LEU A 89 16.63 -1.58 14.56
C LEU A 89 15.27 -1.48 13.87
N ARG A 90 15.07 -2.19 12.76
CA ARG A 90 13.78 -2.24 12.07
C ARG A 90 12.68 -2.73 13.00
N ARG A 91 12.94 -3.82 13.73
CA ARG A 91 11.98 -4.36 14.71
C ARG A 91 11.57 -3.31 15.76
N ARG A 92 12.51 -2.49 16.25
CA ARG A 92 12.21 -1.40 17.20
C ARG A 92 11.19 -0.40 16.63
N LEU A 93 11.34 -0.02 15.36
CA LEU A 93 10.38 0.88 14.69
C LEU A 93 9.03 0.20 14.42
N GLU A 94 9.04 -1.09 14.07
CA GLU A 94 7.84 -1.89 13.85
C GLU A 94 7.04 -2.10 15.16
N ASP A 95 7.73 -2.29 16.29
CA ASP A 95 7.13 -2.44 17.62
C ASP A 95 6.43 -1.13 18.07
N ASP A 96 6.86 0.04 17.58
CA ASP A 96 6.17 1.33 17.74
C ASP A 96 5.03 1.51 16.72
N LEU A 97 5.23 1.08 15.47
CA LEU A 97 4.24 1.21 14.39
C LEU A 97 2.95 0.45 14.66
N LEU A 98 3.04 -0.81 15.10
CA LEU A 98 1.87 -1.69 15.20
C LEU A 98 0.78 -1.19 16.18
N PRO A 99 1.10 -0.80 17.43
CA PRO A 99 0.12 -0.21 18.34
C PRO A 99 -0.53 1.07 17.78
N ARG A 100 0.22 1.88 17.03
CA ARG A 100 -0.31 3.11 16.41
C ARG A 100 -1.28 2.81 15.28
N LEU A 101 -0.99 1.81 14.45
CA LEU A 101 -1.94 1.33 13.43
C LEU A 101 -3.23 0.82 14.07
N HIS A 102 -3.15 0.13 15.22
CA HIS A 102 -4.34 -0.29 15.95
C HIS A 102 -5.16 0.90 16.47
N HIS A 103 -4.51 1.93 17.02
CA HIS A 103 -5.20 3.16 17.43
C HIS A 103 -5.82 3.90 16.24
N GLU A 104 -5.08 4.11 15.15
CA GLU A 104 -5.57 4.76 13.93
C GLU A 104 -6.80 4.02 13.37
N VAL A 105 -6.75 2.68 13.32
CA VAL A 105 -7.89 1.86 12.86
C VAL A 105 -9.08 1.96 13.82
N ALA A 106 -8.85 1.96 15.13
CA ALA A 106 -9.92 2.08 16.12
C ALA A 106 -10.60 3.46 16.07
N ASP A 107 -9.83 4.52 15.83
CA ASP A 107 -10.32 5.89 15.71
C ASP A 107 -11.13 6.08 14.40
N ALA A 108 -10.62 5.55 13.28
CA ALA A 108 -11.28 5.66 11.97
C ALA A 108 -12.51 4.74 11.84
N TYR A 109 -12.46 3.54 12.44
CA TYR A 109 -13.50 2.52 12.33
C TYR A 109 -13.92 2.01 13.71
N PRO A 110 -14.57 2.87 14.53
CA PRO A 110 -14.98 2.48 15.87
C PRO A 110 -15.94 1.30 15.80
N THR A 111 -15.65 0.27 16.59
CA THR A 111 -16.59 -0.84 16.74
C THR A 111 -17.82 -0.27 17.45
N PRO A 112 -19.03 -0.41 16.90
CA PRO A 112 -20.22 0.03 17.61
C PRO A 112 -20.25 -0.66 18.98
N PRO A 113 -20.62 0.05 20.06
CA PRO A 113 -20.69 -0.55 21.38
C PRO A 113 -21.59 -1.79 21.30
N SER A 114 -21.14 -2.91 21.87
CA SER A 114 -22.01 -4.07 22.03
C SER A 114 -23.30 -3.59 22.71
N PRO A 115 -24.49 -4.03 22.26
CA PRO A 115 -25.73 -3.65 22.91
C PRO A 115 -25.64 -4.10 24.38
N VAL A 116 -25.47 -3.13 25.28
CA VAL A 116 -25.34 -3.38 26.70
C VAL A 116 -26.74 -3.75 27.22
N GLY A 117 -26.88 -4.97 27.73
CA GLY A 117 -27.92 -5.34 28.71
C GLY A 117 -29.31 -5.65 28.17
N GLY A 118 -29.49 -6.83 27.56
CA GLY A 118 -30.76 -7.56 27.65
C GLY A 118 -30.70 -8.55 28.82
N PRO A 119 -31.78 -8.77 29.59
CA PRO A 119 -31.75 -9.70 30.72
C PRO A 119 -31.37 -11.10 30.23
N ALA A 120 -30.55 -11.79 31.02
CA ALA A 120 -30.21 -13.20 30.78
C ALA A 120 -31.51 -14.02 30.68
N ALA A 121 -31.92 -14.35 29.46
CA ALA A 121 -33.00 -15.28 29.23
C ALA A 121 -32.49 -16.68 29.58
N GLY A 122 -32.98 -17.18 30.72
CA GLY A 122 -32.70 -18.54 31.16
C GLY A 122 -33.24 -19.59 30.20
N GLY A 123 -32.51 -20.71 30.14
CA GLY A 123 -33.00 -22.06 29.89
C GLY A 123 -33.78 -22.30 28.61
N SER A 124 -33.09 -22.79 27.58
CA SER A 124 -33.70 -23.70 26.59
C SER A 124 -32.59 -24.61 26.07
N ASP A 125 -32.74 -25.91 26.33
CA ASP A 125 -31.94 -26.98 25.74
C ASP A 125 -32.09 -26.95 24.21
N THR A 126 -31.15 -26.30 23.53
CA THR A 126 -30.96 -26.46 22.09
C THR A 126 -29.84 -27.46 21.86
N VAL A 127 -30.20 -28.53 21.17
CA VAL A 127 -29.30 -29.54 20.61
C VAL A 127 -28.12 -28.83 19.96
N ALA A 128 -26.91 -29.09 20.46
CA ALA A 128 -25.68 -28.63 19.85
C ALA A 128 -25.55 -29.27 18.47
N THR A 129 -26.06 -28.59 17.44
CA THR A 129 -25.67 -28.82 16.06
C THR A 129 -24.19 -28.47 15.99
N THR A 130 -23.35 -29.50 15.99
CA THR A 130 -21.94 -29.38 15.61
C THR A 130 -21.90 -28.81 14.19
N VAL A 131 -21.81 -27.50 14.07
CA VAL A 131 -21.33 -26.88 12.82
C VAL A 131 -19.93 -27.47 12.66
N GLY A 132 -19.79 -28.44 11.76
CA GLY A 132 -18.49 -29.05 11.47
C GLY A 132 -17.51 -27.95 11.04
N ASP A 133 -16.22 -28.23 11.17
CA ASP A 133 -15.11 -27.33 10.79
C ASP A 133 -15.33 -26.65 9.41
N ALA A 134 -15.90 -27.40 8.46
CA ALA A 134 -16.29 -26.88 7.14
C ALA A 134 -17.30 -25.72 7.18
N GLY A 135 -18.28 -25.76 8.07
CA GLY A 135 -19.29 -24.69 8.20
C GLY A 135 -18.78 -23.45 8.93
N ALA A 136 -17.78 -23.59 9.81
CA ALA A 136 -17.17 -22.45 10.49
C ALA A 136 -16.38 -21.56 9.51
N GLY A 137 -15.66 -22.18 8.56
CA GLY A 137 -14.92 -21.45 7.52
C GLY A 137 -15.83 -20.68 6.56
N ASP A 138 -16.94 -21.27 6.13
CA ASP A 138 -17.90 -20.58 5.24
C ASP A 138 -18.55 -19.38 5.93
N VAL A 139 -18.98 -19.53 7.19
CA VAL A 139 -19.54 -18.41 7.98
C VAL A 139 -18.52 -17.29 8.17
N ALA A 140 -17.25 -17.62 8.45
CA ALA A 140 -16.20 -16.61 8.58
C ALA A 140 -15.92 -15.88 7.25
N ALA A 141 -15.90 -16.62 6.14
CA ALA A 141 -15.72 -16.06 4.80
C ALA A 141 -16.87 -15.10 4.40
N GLU A 142 -18.13 -15.49 4.65
CA GLU A 142 -19.30 -14.63 4.42
C GLU A 142 -19.23 -13.33 5.23
N ARG A 143 -18.86 -13.43 6.52
CA ARG A 143 -18.66 -12.27 7.39
C ARG A 143 -17.60 -11.32 6.85
N VAL A 144 -16.45 -11.84 6.42
CA VAL A 144 -15.35 -11.02 5.88
C VAL A 144 -15.76 -10.35 4.59
N ALA A 145 -16.37 -11.07 3.65
CA ALA A 145 -16.84 -10.50 2.39
C ALA A 145 -17.88 -9.38 2.64
N ALA A 146 -18.81 -9.58 3.57
CA ALA A 146 -19.79 -8.56 3.94
C ALA A 146 -19.12 -7.34 4.60
N ALA A 147 -18.15 -7.55 5.50
CA ALA A 147 -17.42 -6.47 6.15
C ALA A 147 -16.54 -5.66 5.19
N LEU A 148 -15.89 -6.31 4.21
CA LEU A 148 -15.13 -5.63 3.16
C LEU A 148 -16.04 -4.78 2.27
N ARG A 149 -17.19 -5.31 1.84
CA ARG A 149 -18.17 -4.52 1.07
C ARG A 149 -18.66 -3.31 1.85
N ALA A 150 -19.08 -3.51 3.11
CA ALA A 150 -19.53 -2.42 3.96
C ALA A 150 -18.44 -1.35 4.18
N LEU A 151 -17.19 -1.77 4.28
CA LEU A 151 -16.04 -0.88 4.42
C LEU A 151 -15.83 -0.03 3.16
N VAL A 152 -15.93 -0.62 1.96
CA VAL A 152 -15.78 0.06 0.66
C VAL A 152 -16.97 0.96 0.33
N GLU A 153 -18.18 0.55 0.69
CA GLU A 153 -19.43 1.30 0.45
C GLU A 153 -19.67 2.40 1.48
N ALA A 154 -18.94 2.40 2.60
CA ALA A 154 -19.08 3.43 3.63
C ALA A 154 -18.89 4.83 3.03
N PRO A 155 -19.73 5.82 3.40
CA PRO A 155 -19.54 7.19 2.95
C PRO A 155 -18.13 7.67 3.28
N GLY A 156 -17.32 7.91 2.25
CA GLY A 156 -15.95 8.36 2.38
C GLY A 156 -15.87 9.85 2.76
N GLY A 157 -14.70 10.24 3.25
CA GLY A 157 -14.31 11.64 3.37
C GLY A 157 -14.07 12.31 2.00
N PRO A 158 -13.36 13.45 1.99
CA PRO A 158 -12.96 14.13 0.76
C PRO A 158 -12.31 13.16 -0.26
N SER A 159 -12.69 13.28 -1.53
CA SER A 159 -12.26 12.36 -2.59
C SER A 159 -11.21 12.99 -3.47
N LEU A 160 -9.96 12.52 -3.35
CA LEU A 160 -8.83 12.97 -4.14
C LEU A 160 -9.04 12.78 -5.65
N SER A 161 -9.61 11.63 -6.03
CA SER A 161 -9.88 11.29 -7.42
C SER A 161 -10.97 12.16 -8.04
N ARG A 162 -12.05 12.44 -7.29
CA ARG A 162 -13.09 13.40 -7.72
C ARG A 162 -12.50 14.79 -7.89
N PHE A 163 -11.76 15.28 -6.89
CA PHE A 163 -11.12 16.59 -6.96
C PHE A 163 -10.23 16.71 -8.19
N LEU A 164 -9.35 15.75 -8.47
CA LEU A 164 -8.49 15.77 -9.66
C LEU A 164 -9.29 15.74 -10.97
N ALA A 165 -10.38 14.96 -11.02
CA ALA A 165 -11.24 14.87 -12.19
C ALA A 165 -11.99 16.18 -12.48
N GLU A 166 -12.52 16.85 -11.46
CA GLU A 166 -13.43 17.98 -11.59
C GLU A 166 -12.68 19.33 -11.53
N ASP A 167 -11.92 19.55 -10.45
CA ASP A 167 -11.36 20.87 -10.10
C ASP A 167 -9.84 20.95 -10.22
N GLY A 168 -9.15 19.81 -10.18
CA GLY A 168 -7.69 19.74 -10.08
C GLY A 168 -6.96 20.33 -11.29
N THR A 169 -5.80 20.93 -11.04
CA THR A 169 -4.89 21.43 -12.08
C THR A 169 -3.90 20.34 -12.52
N LEU A 170 -3.16 20.61 -13.59
CA LEU A 170 -2.01 19.77 -13.97
C LEU A 170 -0.94 19.69 -12.88
N ASP A 171 -0.75 20.76 -12.10
CA ASP A 171 0.22 20.78 -11.01
C ASP A 171 -0.26 19.92 -9.83
N HIS A 172 -1.56 19.92 -9.52
CA HIS A 172 -2.13 18.97 -8.56
C HIS A 172 -1.92 17.52 -9.02
N PHE A 173 -2.11 17.23 -10.32
CA PHE A 173 -1.88 15.88 -10.84
C PHE A 173 -0.39 15.50 -10.79
N ARG A 174 0.53 16.45 -11.01
CA ARG A 174 1.98 16.22 -10.83
C ARG A 174 2.32 15.88 -9.39
N GLU A 175 1.81 16.63 -8.42
CA GLU A 175 2.02 16.32 -7.00
C GLU A 175 1.45 14.95 -6.64
N PHE A 176 0.24 14.63 -7.09
CA PHE A 176 -0.35 13.30 -6.92
C PHE A 176 0.56 12.19 -7.48
N ALA A 177 1.07 12.37 -8.71
CA ALA A 177 1.97 11.39 -9.31
C ALA A 177 3.28 11.25 -8.52
N VAL A 178 3.80 12.35 -7.95
CA VAL A 178 4.97 12.31 -7.05
C VAL A 178 4.65 11.51 -5.77
N HIS A 179 3.52 11.75 -5.11
CA HIS A 179 3.10 11.01 -3.93
C HIS A 179 2.98 9.49 -4.21
N ARG A 180 2.42 9.15 -5.37
CA ARG A 180 2.23 7.75 -5.78
C ARG A 180 3.52 7.07 -6.27
N SER A 181 4.50 7.83 -6.77
CA SER A 181 5.69 7.27 -7.43
C SER A 181 6.43 6.20 -6.62
N LEU A 182 6.53 6.31 -5.30
CA LEU A 182 7.27 5.35 -4.48
C LEU A 182 6.61 3.98 -4.37
N LEU A 183 5.28 3.90 -4.47
CA LEU A 183 4.56 2.61 -4.44
C LEU A 183 4.27 2.13 -5.87
N GLN A 184 3.76 3.00 -6.74
CA GLN A 184 3.37 2.61 -8.10
C GLN A 184 4.55 2.18 -8.98
N LEU A 185 5.77 2.72 -8.79
CA LEU A 185 6.96 2.25 -9.53
C LEU A 185 7.54 0.92 -9.01
N LYS A 186 6.95 0.37 -7.94
CA LYS A 186 7.16 -0.99 -7.43
C LYS A 186 5.83 -1.69 -7.11
N GLU A 187 4.79 -1.34 -7.86
CA GLU A 187 3.45 -1.88 -7.64
C GLU A 187 3.48 -3.41 -7.63
N ALA A 188 2.66 -4.01 -6.77
CA ALA A 188 2.60 -5.43 -6.50
C ALA A 188 3.82 -6.05 -5.79
N ASP A 189 5.02 -5.45 -5.81
CA ASP A 189 6.22 -6.00 -5.16
C ASP A 189 6.00 -6.32 -3.66
N PRO A 190 5.34 -5.46 -2.84
CA PRO A 190 5.06 -5.79 -1.45
C PRO A 190 4.10 -6.97 -1.25
N HIS A 191 3.12 -7.14 -2.15
CA HIS A 191 2.13 -8.20 -2.07
C HIS A 191 2.71 -9.56 -2.50
N SER A 192 3.70 -9.56 -3.40
CA SER A 192 4.45 -10.76 -3.81
C SER A 192 5.07 -11.53 -2.65
N TRP A 193 5.40 -10.88 -1.53
CA TRP A 193 5.89 -11.58 -0.33
C TRP A 193 4.89 -12.57 0.27
N ALA A 194 3.59 -12.45 -0.04
CA ALA A 194 2.58 -13.42 0.37
C ALA A 194 2.61 -14.72 -0.46
N ILE A 195 3.14 -14.72 -1.68
CA ILE A 195 3.18 -15.90 -2.57
C ILE A 195 3.82 -17.13 -1.89
N PRO A 196 4.98 -17.05 -1.21
CA PRO A 196 5.56 -18.20 -0.50
C PRO A 196 4.82 -18.58 0.79
N ARG A 197 3.85 -17.78 1.24
CA ARG A 197 3.19 -17.90 2.55
C ARG A 197 1.73 -18.36 2.46
N LEU A 198 1.13 -18.23 1.28
CA LEU A 198 -0.21 -18.72 0.98
C LEU A 198 -0.16 -20.09 0.29
N ALA A 199 -1.28 -20.81 0.36
CA ALA A 199 -1.51 -22.07 -0.34
C ALA A 199 -2.96 -22.14 -0.84
N GLY A 200 -3.26 -23.13 -1.68
CA GLY A 200 -4.63 -23.40 -2.15
C GLY A 200 -5.23 -22.26 -2.99
N ALA A 201 -6.56 -22.11 -2.92
CA ALA A 201 -7.32 -21.16 -3.73
C ALA A 201 -6.87 -19.70 -3.54
N ALA A 202 -6.56 -19.29 -2.30
CA ALA A 202 -6.07 -17.94 -2.02
C ALA A 202 -4.72 -17.67 -2.74
N LYS A 203 -3.83 -18.66 -2.81
CA LYS A 203 -2.57 -18.52 -3.56
C LYS A 203 -2.81 -18.40 -5.07
N ALA A 204 -3.74 -19.20 -5.61
CA ALA A 204 -4.09 -19.13 -7.02
C ALA A 204 -4.67 -17.75 -7.39
N ALA A 205 -5.59 -17.23 -6.58
CA ALA A 205 -6.16 -15.90 -6.75
C ALA A 205 -5.11 -14.78 -6.63
N LEU A 206 -4.19 -14.88 -5.67
CA LEU A 206 -3.07 -13.94 -5.57
C LEU A 206 -2.20 -13.97 -6.84
N LEU A 207 -1.85 -15.15 -7.34
CA LEU A 207 -1.03 -15.27 -8.55
C LEU A 207 -1.72 -14.71 -9.80
N GLU A 208 -3.04 -14.87 -9.91
CA GLU A 208 -3.83 -14.27 -11.00
C GLU A 208 -3.72 -12.75 -10.98
N ILE A 209 -4.03 -12.12 -9.84
CA ILE A 209 -3.91 -10.66 -9.68
C ILE A 209 -2.46 -10.22 -9.96
N GLN A 210 -1.47 -10.86 -9.33
CA GLN A 210 -0.08 -10.47 -9.48
C GLN A 210 0.43 -10.63 -10.92
N ALA A 211 -0.02 -11.64 -11.66
CA ALA A 211 0.39 -11.83 -13.05
C ALA A 211 -0.03 -10.63 -13.93
N ASP A 212 -1.26 -10.14 -13.75
CA ASP A 212 -1.76 -8.95 -14.45
C ASP A 212 -0.99 -7.69 -14.05
N GLU A 213 -0.74 -7.48 -12.75
CA GLU A 213 0.07 -6.36 -12.24
C GLU A 213 1.49 -6.31 -12.85
N TYR A 214 2.11 -7.49 -13.03
CA TYR A 214 3.39 -7.65 -13.73
C TYR A 214 3.25 -7.74 -15.26
N GLY A 215 2.12 -7.30 -15.81
CA GLY A 215 1.87 -7.20 -17.26
C GLY A 215 1.94 -8.54 -17.97
N GLU A 216 1.56 -9.63 -17.31
CA GLU A 216 1.67 -11.01 -17.82
C GLU A 216 3.10 -11.38 -18.26
N GLY A 217 4.10 -10.77 -17.60
CA GLY A 217 5.53 -10.93 -17.92
C GLY A 217 5.99 -10.11 -19.13
N VAL A 218 5.16 -9.18 -19.63
CA VAL A 218 5.49 -8.28 -20.74
C VAL A 218 5.86 -6.90 -20.19
N GLU A 219 7.14 -6.54 -20.26
CA GLU A 219 7.71 -5.31 -19.67
C GLU A 219 6.92 -4.02 -19.98
N ARG A 220 6.48 -3.85 -21.24
CA ARG A 220 5.72 -2.66 -21.67
C ARG A 220 4.31 -2.58 -21.09
N ASP A 221 3.78 -3.70 -20.63
CA ASP A 221 2.43 -3.83 -20.09
C ASP A 221 2.47 -3.93 -18.55
N MET A 222 3.65 -4.04 -17.93
CA MET A 222 3.82 -3.95 -16.47
C MET A 222 3.29 -2.62 -15.94
N HIS A 223 2.49 -2.65 -14.87
CA HIS A 223 1.85 -1.45 -14.34
C HIS A 223 2.87 -0.40 -13.86
N GLN A 224 4.00 -0.86 -13.32
CA GLN A 224 5.15 -0.01 -12.98
C GLN A 224 5.66 0.79 -14.19
N THR A 225 5.78 0.15 -15.35
CA THR A 225 6.17 0.80 -16.61
C THR A 225 5.12 1.81 -17.04
N LEU A 226 3.84 1.41 -17.02
CA LEU A 226 2.73 2.27 -17.42
C LEU A 226 2.65 3.55 -16.56
N PHE A 227 2.86 3.44 -15.24
CA PHE A 227 2.91 4.60 -14.34
C PHE A 227 4.10 5.51 -14.66
N GLY A 228 5.27 4.91 -14.95
CA GLY A 228 6.44 5.67 -15.40
C GLY A 228 6.18 6.46 -16.70
N LEU A 229 5.38 5.92 -17.64
CA LEU A 229 4.95 6.66 -18.83
C LEU A 229 4.01 7.82 -18.50
N THR A 230 3.09 7.64 -17.54
CA THR A 230 2.27 8.73 -16.99
C THR A 230 3.16 9.84 -16.43
N MET A 231 4.16 9.51 -15.61
CA MET A 231 5.09 10.48 -15.05
C MET A 231 5.85 11.25 -16.15
N ARG A 232 6.37 10.57 -17.17
CA ARG A 232 7.02 11.23 -18.32
C ARG A 232 6.08 12.18 -19.06
N ALA A 233 4.83 11.77 -19.27
CA ALA A 233 3.84 12.62 -19.92
C ALA A 233 3.53 13.89 -19.12
N LEU A 234 3.62 13.81 -17.79
CA LEU A 234 3.47 14.95 -16.88
C LEU A 234 4.73 15.82 -16.78
N GLY A 235 5.84 15.41 -17.41
CA GLY A 235 7.14 16.09 -17.34
C GLY A 235 7.93 15.77 -16.07
N LEU A 236 7.63 14.65 -15.41
CA LEU A 236 8.32 14.15 -14.22
C LEU A 236 9.42 13.14 -14.58
N ASP A 237 10.38 12.96 -13.68
CA ASP A 237 11.40 11.92 -13.76
C ASP A 237 10.83 10.58 -13.24
N PRO A 238 10.68 9.56 -14.09
CA PRO A 238 10.11 8.28 -13.66
C PRO A 238 11.14 7.36 -12.97
N ALA A 239 12.37 7.82 -12.72
CA ALA A 239 13.36 6.99 -12.04
C ALA A 239 12.87 6.59 -10.65
N TYR A 240 13.05 5.30 -10.33
CA TYR A 240 12.58 4.75 -9.06
C TYR A 240 13.23 5.47 -7.88
N GLY A 241 12.40 6.03 -6.98
CA GLY A 241 12.85 6.80 -5.82
C GLY A 241 13.30 8.25 -6.08
N ALA A 242 13.17 8.77 -7.31
CA ALA A 242 13.60 10.14 -7.68
C ALA A 242 13.02 11.25 -6.79
N TYR A 243 11.83 11.01 -6.23
CA TYR A 243 11.11 11.98 -5.40
C TYR A 243 11.06 11.64 -3.91
N LEU A 244 11.89 10.70 -3.45
CA LEU A 244 11.94 10.31 -2.04
C LEU A 244 12.18 11.51 -1.10
N ASP A 245 12.98 12.49 -1.52
CA ASP A 245 13.23 13.73 -0.78
C ASP A 245 12.03 14.68 -0.70
N ARG A 246 11.00 14.49 -1.53
CA ARG A 246 9.88 15.43 -1.67
C ARG A 246 8.60 14.95 -0.99
N VAL A 247 8.42 13.65 -0.82
CA VAL A 247 7.19 13.11 -0.23
C VAL A 247 7.20 13.26 1.31
N PRO A 248 6.08 13.63 1.95
CA PRO A 248 5.97 13.74 3.41
C PRO A 248 5.83 12.36 4.10
N ALA A 249 5.90 12.35 5.43
CA ALA A 249 5.68 11.17 6.27
C ALA A 249 4.36 10.47 5.99
N THR A 250 3.28 11.23 5.75
CA THR A 250 1.96 10.69 5.41
C THR A 250 1.99 9.79 4.18
N THR A 251 2.85 10.10 3.21
CA THR A 251 3.08 9.26 2.01
C THR A 251 3.99 8.09 2.30
N LEU A 252 5.06 8.30 3.07
CA LEU A 252 5.93 7.19 3.48
C LEU A 252 5.15 6.12 4.24
N ALA A 253 4.16 6.52 5.05
CA ALA A 253 3.28 5.60 5.75
C ALA A 253 2.47 4.70 4.80
N THR A 254 1.94 5.25 3.69
CA THR A 254 1.20 4.44 2.69
C THR A 254 2.12 3.42 2.00
N VAL A 255 3.39 3.76 1.78
CA VAL A 255 4.40 2.88 1.15
C VAL A 255 4.93 1.83 2.13
N ASN A 256 5.13 2.21 3.40
CA ASN A 256 5.67 1.35 4.44
C ASN A 256 4.66 0.28 4.88
N LEU A 257 3.37 0.59 4.89
CA LEU A 257 2.32 -0.31 5.38
C LEU A 257 2.27 -1.69 4.67
N PRO A 258 2.21 -1.78 3.33
CA PRO A 258 2.21 -3.09 2.68
C PRO A 258 3.56 -3.78 2.79
N SER A 259 4.67 -3.05 2.96
CA SER A 259 6.00 -3.64 3.22
C SER A 259 6.08 -4.25 4.62
N PHE A 260 5.51 -3.58 5.64
CA PHE A 260 5.36 -4.12 6.98
C PHE A 260 4.58 -5.44 6.97
N PHE A 261 3.39 -5.45 6.41
CA PHE A 261 2.62 -6.70 6.32
C PHE A 261 3.31 -7.75 5.44
N GLY A 262 3.93 -7.29 4.35
CA GLY A 262 4.62 -8.11 3.37
C GLY A 262 5.85 -8.80 3.91
N LEU A 263 6.67 -8.18 4.74
CA LEU A 263 7.90 -8.81 5.23
C LEU A 263 7.68 -9.77 6.40
N HIS A 264 6.52 -9.73 7.06
CA HIS A 264 6.20 -10.56 8.23
C HIS A 264 5.16 -11.64 7.96
N ARG A 265 5.53 -12.93 8.09
CA ARG A 265 4.57 -14.04 7.87
C ARG A 265 3.35 -13.98 8.80
N ALA A 266 3.52 -13.43 9.99
CA ALA A 266 2.44 -13.22 10.95
C ALA A 266 1.36 -12.28 10.42
N HIS A 267 1.71 -11.35 9.53
CA HIS A 267 0.78 -10.35 8.98
C HIS A 267 0.26 -10.70 7.58
N ARG A 268 0.39 -11.97 7.14
CA ARG A 268 -0.04 -12.39 5.79
C ARG A 268 -1.54 -12.13 5.53
N ALA A 269 -2.39 -12.29 6.54
CA ALA A 269 -3.81 -12.01 6.43
C ALA A 269 -4.08 -10.51 6.29
N ALA A 270 -3.39 -9.68 7.06
CA ALA A 270 -3.45 -8.23 6.94
C ALA A 270 -3.00 -7.75 5.55
N LEU A 271 -1.93 -8.33 4.98
CA LEU A 271 -1.50 -8.03 3.61
C LEU A 271 -2.58 -8.38 2.58
N VAL A 272 -3.25 -9.53 2.75
CA VAL A 272 -4.36 -9.95 1.90
C VAL A 272 -5.55 -9.00 2.02
N GLY A 273 -5.89 -8.57 3.24
CA GLY A 273 -6.94 -7.57 3.46
C GLY A 273 -6.62 -6.23 2.83
N HIS A 274 -5.37 -5.78 2.94
CA HIS A 274 -4.87 -4.57 2.28
C HIS A 274 -5.01 -4.68 0.76
N LEU A 275 -4.58 -5.78 0.14
CA LEU A 275 -4.75 -5.97 -1.31
C LEU A 275 -6.24 -5.97 -1.67
N ALA A 276 -7.07 -6.69 -0.91
CA ALA A 276 -8.47 -6.85 -1.23
C ALA A 276 -9.23 -5.51 -1.31
N VAL A 277 -9.02 -4.59 -0.37
CA VAL A 277 -9.65 -3.27 -0.45
C VAL A 277 -9.09 -2.41 -1.58
N PHE A 278 -7.82 -2.57 -1.93
CA PHE A 278 -7.20 -1.83 -3.05
C PHE A 278 -7.89 -2.21 -4.37
N GLU A 279 -8.02 -3.51 -4.64
CA GLU A 279 -8.73 -4.06 -5.81
C GLU A 279 -10.20 -3.63 -5.83
N MET A 280 -10.89 -3.73 -4.69
CA MET A 280 -12.31 -3.40 -4.58
C MET A 280 -12.61 -1.90 -4.72
N THR A 281 -11.62 -1.03 -4.52
CA THR A 281 -11.81 0.43 -4.57
C THR A 281 -11.19 1.08 -5.81
N SER A 282 -10.58 0.31 -6.72
CA SER A 282 -9.74 0.87 -7.79
C SER A 282 -10.52 1.48 -8.98
N VAL A 283 -11.55 0.79 -9.50
CA VAL A 283 -12.23 1.17 -10.76
C VAL A 283 -12.71 2.63 -10.80
N GLY A 284 -13.32 3.10 -9.70
CA GLY A 284 -13.85 4.46 -9.60
C GLY A 284 -12.75 5.54 -9.66
N PRO A 285 -11.79 5.54 -8.73
CA PRO A 285 -10.61 6.41 -8.76
C PRO A 285 -9.83 6.36 -10.07
N MET A 286 -9.56 5.18 -10.63
CA MET A 286 -8.77 5.07 -11.88
C MET A 286 -9.52 5.68 -13.07
N SER A 287 -10.84 5.49 -13.15
CA SER A 287 -11.68 6.15 -14.15
C SER A 287 -11.62 7.68 -14.03
N ALA A 288 -11.64 8.20 -12.80
CA ALA A 288 -11.58 9.62 -12.52
C ALA A 288 -10.20 10.22 -12.87
N TYR A 289 -9.10 9.53 -12.55
CA TYR A 289 -7.75 9.95 -12.93
C TYR A 289 -7.54 9.96 -14.44
N SER A 290 -8.02 8.94 -15.16
CA SER A 290 -7.99 8.93 -16.63
C SER A 290 -8.80 10.09 -17.22
N ALA A 291 -9.99 10.37 -16.67
CA ALA A 291 -10.80 11.51 -17.08
C ALA A 291 -10.10 12.86 -16.82
N ALA A 292 -9.43 13.02 -15.68
CA ALA A 292 -8.66 14.21 -15.35
C ALA A 292 -7.54 14.47 -16.38
N LEU A 293 -6.74 13.45 -16.69
CA LEU A 293 -5.68 13.56 -17.69
C LEU A 293 -6.23 13.88 -19.08
N ARG A 294 -7.36 13.28 -19.46
CA ARG A 294 -8.03 13.60 -20.73
C ARG A 294 -8.52 15.05 -20.76
N ARG A 295 -9.10 15.55 -19.66
CA ARG A 295 -9.55 16.96 -19.52
C ARG A 295 -8.40 17.95 -19.72
N HIS A 296 -7.21 17.61 -19.24
CA HIS A 296 -6.00 18.41 -19.39
C HIS A 296 -5.24 18.21 -20.72
N GLY A 297 -5.81 17.43 -21.66
CA GLY A 297 -5.25 17.27 -23.01
C GLY A 297 -4.02 16.37 -23.11
N LEU A 298 -3.77 15.53 -22.11
CA LEU A 298 -2.64 14.58 -22.14
C LEU A 298 -2.92 13.45 -23.15
N PRO A 299 -1.87 12.90 -23.78
CA PRO A 299 -2.01 11.86 -24.78
C PRO A 299 -2.53 10.55 -24.15
N PRO A 300 -3.11 9.63 -24.96
CA PRO A 300 -3.56 8.32 -24.48
C PRO A 300 -2.50 7.53 -23.69
N ALA A 301 -1.23 7.62 -24.09
CA ALA A 301 -0.12 6.96 -23.39
C ALA A 301 0.01 7.39 -21.92
N ALA A 302 -0.39 8.61 -21.55
CA ALA A 302 -0.37 9.09 -20.17
C ALA A 302 -1.44 8.42 -19.30
N ARG A 303 -2.45 7.81 -19.92
CA ARG A 303 -3.64 7.27 -19.26
C ARG A 303 -3.63 5.74 -19.18
N LEU A 304 -2.67 5.07 -19.84
CA LEU A 304 -2.63 3.61 -19.93
C LEU A 304 -2.67 2.94 -18.56
N PHE A 305 -1.88 3.42 -17.60
CA PHE A 305 -1.90 2.93 -16.22
C PHE A 305 -3.33 2.87 -15.65
N PHE A 306 -4.04 4.00 -15.72
CA PHE A 306 -5.40 4.12 -15.18
C PHE A 306 -6.42 3.35 -16.02
N ASP A 307 -6.33 3.40 -17.34
CA ASP A 307 -7.25 2.71 -18.25
C ASP A 307 -7.13 1.18 -18.11
N THR A 308 -5.92 0.65 -17.86
CA THR A 308 -5.70 -0.78 -17.58
C THR A 308 -6.41 -1.21 -16.29
N HIS A 309 -6.19 -0.50 -15.19
CA HIS A 309 -6.84 -0.82 -13.90
C HIS A 309 -8.38 -0.73 -13.96
N VAL A 310 -8.95 0.18 -14.78
CA VAL A 310 -10.42 0.21 -14.97
C VAL A 310 -10.95 -1.10 -15.56
N VAL A 311 -10.19 -1.73 -16.45
CA VAL A 311 -10.60 -2.98 -17.10
C VAL A 311 -10.26 -4.20 -16.24
N ALA A 312 -9.03 -4.27 -15.74
CA ALA A 312 -8.54 -5.37 -14.91
C ALA A 312 -9.34 -5.47 -13.60
N ASP A 313 -9.54 -4.35 -12.90
CA ASP A 313 -10.10 -4.38 -11.54
C ASP A 313 -11.61 -4.50 -11.52
N ALA A 314 -12.27 -4.37 -12.67
CA ALA A 314 -13.65 -4.81 -12.84
C ALA A 314 -13.79 -6.32 -12.57
N HIS A 315 -12.77 -7.10 -12.92
CA HIS A 315 -12.65 -8.52 -12.60
C HIS A 315 -11.98 -8.74 -11.24
N HIS A 316 -10.84 -8.10 -10.99
CA HIS A 316 -10.06 -8.35 -9.78
C HIS A 316 -10.79 -8.02 -8.49
N GLN A 317 -11.70 -7.05 -8.45
CA GLN A 317 -12.50 -6.80 -7.24
C GLN A 317 -13.26 -8.05 -6.77
N THR A 318 -13.73 -8.87 -7.71
CA THR A 318 -14.47 -10.11 -7.40
C THR A 318 -13.49 -11.21 -7.00
N VAL A 319 -12.37 -11.35 -7.71
CA VAL A 319 -11.30 -12.31 -7.36
C VAL A 319 -10.75 -12.02 -5.96
N ALA A 320 -10.48 -10.75 -5.66
CA ALA A 320 -9.97 -10.27 -4.41
C ALA A 320 -10.91 -10.55 -3.23
N ALA A 321 -12.19 -10.27 -3.39
CA ALA A 321 -13.18 -10.51 -2.33
C ALA A 321 -13.47 -12.01 -2.15
N ASP A 322 -13.82 -12.72 -3.23
CA ASP A 322 -14.44 -14.04 -3.14
C ASP A 322 -13.42 -15.18 -3.19
N SER A 323 -12.35 -15.04 -3.98
CA SER A 323 -11.36 -16.10 -4.18
C SER A 323 -10.14 -15.92 -3.28
N LEU A 324 -9.66 -14.69 -3.10
CA LEU A 324 -8.49 -14.38 -2.29
C LEU A 324 -8.86 -14.24 -0.80
N ALA A 325 -9.64 -13.23 -0.43
CA ALA A 325 -9.95 -12.93 0.97
C ALA A 325 -10.85 -13.99 1.61
N ALA A 326 -12.02 -14.26 1.01
CA ALA A 326 -12.91 -15.31 1.48
C ALA A 326 -12.29 -16.70 1.35
N GLY A 327 -11.49 -16.96 0.30
CA GLY A 327 -10.74 -18.21 0.15
C GLY A 327 -9.73 -18.46 1.27
N LEU A 328 -8.97 -17.44 1.68
CA LEU A 328 -8.03 -17.54 2.80
C LEU A 328 -8.76 -17.84 4.11
N VAL A 329 -9.81 -17.09 4.41
CA VAL A 329 -10.54 -17.21 5.68
C VAL A 329 -11.35 -18.50 5.76
N ARG A 330 -11.85 -19.02 4.62
CA ARG A 330 -12.49 -20.33 4.60
C ARG A 330 -11.52 -21.45 4.99
N ALA A 331 -10.26 -21.36 4.55
CA ALA A 331 -9.22 -22.33 4.89
C ALA A 331 -8.62 -22.11 6.28
N GLU A 332 -8.57 -20.87 6.75
CA GLU A 332 -7.98 -20.45 8.02
C GLU A 332 -8.89 -19.44 8.75
N PRO A 333 -10.00 -19.88 9.37
CA PRO A 333 -11.03 -18.99 9.90
C PRO A 333 -10.54 -18.02 10.97
N GLN A 334 -9.49 -18.40 11.71
CA GLN A 334 -8.85 -17.57 12.73
C GLN A 334 -8.19 -16.30 12.18
N LEU A 335 -7.96 -16.20 10.86
CA LEU A 335 -7.32 -15.05 10.22
C LEU A 335 -8.29 -13.92 9.85
N ALA A 336 -9.58 -14.08 10.10
CA ALA A 336 -10.61 -13.12 9.69
C ALA A 336 -10.37 -11.70 10.24
N ASP A 337 -10.03 -11.57 11.53
CA ASP A 337 -9.86 -10.27 12.17
C ASP A 337 -8.56 -9.58 11.72
N ASP A 338 -7.48 -10.34 11.51
CA ASP A 338 -6.21 -9.83 10.96
C ASP A 338 -6.39 -9.31 9.53
N LEU A 339 -7.19 -10.01 8.72
CA LEU A 339 -7.53 -9.59 7.36
C LEU A 339 -8.30 -8.27 7.39
N LEU A 340 -9.35 -8.18 8.20
CA LEU A 340 -10.13 -6.95 8.35
C LEU A 340 -9.32 -5.80 8.94
N PHE A 341 -8.36 -6.09 9.82
CA PHE A 341 -7.42 -5.11 10.32
C PHE A 341 -6.56 -4.53 9.19
N GLY A 342 -5.97 -5.37 8.34
CA GLY A 342 -5.15 -4.90 7.21
C GLY A 342 -5.94 -4.06 6.21
N ALA A 343 -7.18 -4.45 5.90
CA ALA A 343 -8.11 -3.69 5.07
C ALA A 343 -8.39 -2.28 5.65
N ARG A 344 -8.73 -2.20 6.94
CA ARG A 344 -9.00 -0.93 7.62
C ARG A 344 -7.75 -0.07 7.76
N ALA A 345 -6.61 -0.68 8.05
CA ALA A 345 -5.33 0.03 8.15
C ALA A 345 -4.97 0.71 6.83
N ALA A 346 -5.17 0.01 5.70
CA ALA A 346 -4.96 0.58 4.37
C ALA A 346 -5.84 1.81 4.15
N MET A 347 -7.14 1.71 4.43
CA MET A 347 -8.07 2.83 4.22
C MET A 347 -7.83 4.00 5.17
N ALA A 348 -7.48 3.74 6.44
CA ALA A 348 -7.20 4.81 7.39
C ALA A 348 -5.93 5.59 7.00
N VAL A 349 -4.85 4.88 6.66
CA VAL A 349 -3.58 5.49 6.26
C VAL A 349 -3.70 6.24 4.92
N GLU A 350 -4.41 5.70 3.94
CA GLU A 350 -4.72 6.39 2.68
C GLU A 350 -5.66 7.60 2.88
N GLY A 351 -6.62 7.49 3.79
CA GLY A 351 -7.52 8.59 4.17
C GLY A 351 -6.76 9.78 4.74
N ARG A 352 -5.84 9.54 5.67
CA ARG A 352 -4.96 10.57 6.24
C ARG A 352 -4.04 11.21 5.20
N ALA A 353 -3.46 10.40 4.29
CA ALA A 353 -2.65 10.93 3.20
C ALA A 353 -3.49 11.82 2.26
N THR A 354 -4.73 11.40 1.96
CA THR A 354 -5.69 12.17 1.17
C THR A 354 -6.04 13.50 1.83
N GLU A 355 -6.32 13.49 3.13
CA GLU A 355 -6.63 14.70 3.90
C GLU A 355 -5.46 15.70 3.89
N HIS A 356 -4.23 15.23 4.09
CA HIS A 356 -3.02 16.06 3.99
C HIS A 356 -2.91 16.75 2.61
N ILE A 357 -3.07 15.98 1.53
CA ILE A 357 -2.95 16.48 0.16
C ILE A 357 -4.02 17.54 -0.13
N LEU A 358 -5.29 17.21 0.15
CA LEU A 358 -6.41 18.12 -0.14
C LEU A 358 -6.34 19.38 0.71
N THR A 359 -6.00 19.26 1.99
CA THR A 359 -5.82 20.43 2.88
C THR A 359 -4.72 21.37 2.36
N ALA A 360 -3.60 20.82 1.87
CA ALA A 360 -2.54 21.63 1.30
C ALA A 360 -3.03 22.40 0.05
N TRP A 361 -3.68 21.71 -0.89
CA TRP A 361 -4.20 22.30 -2.12
C TRP A 361 -5.30 23.34 -1.87
N GLU A 362 -6.25 23.07 -0.97
CA GLU A 362 -7.29 24.02 -0.57
C GLU A 362 -6.70 25.28 0.07
N SER A 363 -5.57 25.15 0.76
CA SER A 363 -4.81 26.28 1.30
C SER A 363 -3.89 26.98 0.28
N GLY A 364 -3.89 26.56 -0.98
CA GLY A 364 -3.04 27.10 -2.04
C GLY A 364 -1.54 26.79 -1.86
N ARG A 365 -1.20 25.72 -1.14
CA ARG A 365 0.18 25.27 -0.87
C ARG A 365 0.46 23.92 -1.52
N SER A 366 1.74 23.63 -1.73
CA SER A 366 2.18 22.29 -2.14
C SER A 366 1.91 21.28 -1.03
N SER A 367 1.47 20.08 -1.42
CA SER A 367 1.35 18.91 -0.54
C SER A 367 2.69 18.19 -0.31
N LEU A 368 3.72 18.56 -1.09
CA LEU A 368 5.09 18.06 -0.99
C LEU A 368 5.93 18.87 0.01
N ARG A 369 7.06 18.30 0.42
CA ARG A 369 8.07 18.94 1.27
C ARG A 369 8.92 19.97 0.52
#